data_AF-E4PSD8-F1
#
_entry.id   AF-E4PSD8-F1
#
_cell.length_a   1.000
_cell.length_b   1.000
_cell.length_c   1.000
_cell.angle_alpha   90.00
_cell.angle_beta   90.00
_cell.angle_gamma   90.00
#
_symmetry.space_group_name_H-M   'P 1'
#
loop_
_entity.id
_entity.type
_entity.pdbx_description
1 polymer ?
#
loop_
_entity_poly.entity_id
_entity_poly.type
_entity_poly.pdbx_seq_one_letter_code
_entity_poly.pdbx_strand_id
1 'polypeptide(L)'
;MARNPLIHPESPIDGKCLMQLKTLLESRPDSGEVRDLDLAMLMNVPVNRLSQLKRSRSSIYALGKQLDDEQDGVDDVPSLRPSQAILTRLLLRHPEFAPLPLRPTNSDVFELLAPFIPSEKQTGGSVLKSRKLGFAPLFGRSYISSYKMLTDMSEGSQNSSLPVVRLQMLIVGKYAEIFKTLLKEFSKDPSKTAQSLDQDLKETGWALLRNRDSFTDWMDDDVFQSFNTELHRRFDQWFSRDYLGVLSDEAVSRDIEPEIAISKGKWVNREAVQDLSLYSRNSAPILGREDSPFSLFRESFGLTSAESYWTLGIQIKAFYRFRQRADQRVDPATSILLRYLFRFPNDIDLFVKSPPEGRWILEVVQREDPSFKLSQLAPLFGASRVMSYGFVDGSVQCPFFARRLATIFAEQYERGLPIYNELLSCVEEEVVARRLDPAQFWRDGRWHH
;
A
#
# COMPACT_ATOMS: atom_id res chain seq x y z
N MET A 1 -24.25 0.84 29.46
CA MET A 1 -24.74 0.57 28.08
C MET A 1 -23.99 -0.66 27.57
N ALA A 2 -24.68 -1.67 27.04
CA ALA A 2 -24.03 -2.86 26.50
C ALA A 2 -23.21 -2.47 25.26
N ARG A 3 -21.92 -2.80 25.23
CA ARG A 3 -21.06 -2.56 24.05
C ARG A 3 -21.50 -3.50 22.93
N ASN A 4 -21.56 -3.01 21.70
CA ASN A 4 -21.94 -3.84 20.56
C ASN A 4 -20.89 -4.95 20.35
N PRO A 5 -21.25 -6.23 20.49
CA PRO A 5 -20.29 -7.34 20.47
C PRO A 5 -19.63 -7.54 19.10
N LEU A 6 -20.18 -6.97 18.02
CA LEU A 6 -19.59 -7.03 16.68
C LEU A 6 -18.32 -6.17 16.56
N ILE A 7 -18.26 -5.07 17.31
CA ILE A 7 -17.13 -4.12 17.29
C ILE A 7 -16.30 -4.16 18.59
N HIS A 8 -16.86 -4.75 19.66
CA HIS A 8 -16.15 -5.05 20.92
C HIS A 8 -16.28 -6.54 21.26
N PRO A 9 -15.51 -7.44 20.62
CA PRO A 9 -15.57 -8.87 20.93
C PRO A 9 -15.13 -9.16 22.37
N GLU A 10 -15.96 -9.85 23.15
CA GLU A 10 -15.65 -10.24 24.53
C GLU A 10 -14.67 -11.42 24.61
N SER A 11 -14.61 -12.25 23.57
CA SER A 11 -13.64 -13.34 23.44
C SER A 11 -12.31 -12.86 22.83
N PRO A 12 -11.18 -13.56 23.05
CA PRO A 12 -9.93 -13.26 22.36
C PRO A 12 -10.13 -13.24 20.84
N ILE A 13 -9.48 -12.31 20.14
CA ILE A 13 -9.60 -12.24 18.68
C ILE A 13 -9.08 -13.53 18.05
N ASP A 14 -9.89 -14.08 17.15
CA ASP A 14 -9.58 -15.25 16.33
C ASP A 14 -9.85 -14.98 14.84
N GLY A 15 -9.72 -16.03 14.02
CA GLY A 15 -9.97 -15.94 12.59
C GLY A 15 -11.40 -15.51 12.20
N LYS A 16 -12.41 -15.72 13.06
CA LYS A 16 -13.78 -15.26 12.80
C LYS A 16 -13.88 -13.74 12.87
N CYS A 17 -13.19 -13.12 13.83
CA CYS A 17 -13.10 -11.67 13.93
C CYS A 17 -12.43 -11.05 12.68
N LEU A 18 -11.44 -11.73 12.07
CA LEU A 18 -10.86 -11.27 10.80
C LEU A 18 -11.84 -11.32 9.63
N MET A 19 -12.71 -12.33 9.59
CA MET A 19 -13.77 -12.40 8.57
C MET A 19 -14.80 -11.30 8.77
N GLN A 20 -15.19 -11.02 10.02
CA GLN A 20 -16.06 -9.89 10.36
C GLN A 20 -15.42 -8.55 9.98
N LEU A 21 -14.14 -8.35 10.28
CA LEU A 21 -13.40 -7.15 9.88
C LEU A 21 -13.43 -6.97 8.37
N LYS A 22 -13.21 -8.04 7.59
CA LYS A 22 -13.28 -7.96 6.12
C LYS A 22 -14.66 -7.45 5.66
N THR A 23 -15.73 -8.07 6.15
CA THR A 23 -17.11 -7.65 5.80
C THR A 23 -17.39 -6.21 6.21
N LEU A 24 -16.93 -5.79 7.39
CA LEU A 24 -17.06 -4.42 7.85
C LEU A 24 -16.32 -3.44 6.93
N LEU A 25 -15.08 -3.75 6.56
CA LEU A 25 -14.28 -2.92 5.66
C LEU A 25 -14.88 -2.83 4.25
N GLU A 26 -15.56 -3.87 3.76
CA GLU A 26 -16.26 -3.88 2.46
C GLU A 26 -17.60 -3.13 2.49
N SER A 27 -18.22 -3.01 3.66
CA SER A 27 -19.53 -2.39 3.83
C SER A 27 -19.50 -0.85 3.88
N ARG A 28 -18.31 -0.22 3.83
CA ARG A 28 -18.22 1.24 3.98
C ARG A 28 -18.67 1.93 2.69
N PRO A 29 -19.41 3.05 2.78
CA PRO A 29 -19.84 3.81 1.59
C PRO A 29 -18.66 4.24 0.70
N ASP A 30 -17.53 4.53 1.32
CA ASP A 30 -16.30 4.97 0.66
C ASP A 30 -15.28 3.86 0.45
N SER A 31 -15.60 2.59 0.75
CA SER A 31 -14.67 1.48 0.49
C SER A 31 -14.88 0.89 -0.88
N GLY A 32 -13.78 0.66 -1.61
CA GLY A 32 -13.77 -0.25 -2.75
C GLY A 32 -13.70 -1.72 -2.31
N GLU A 33 -13.67 -2.63 -3.28
CA GLU A 33 -13.49 -4.08 -3.05
C GLU A 33 -12.23 -4.36 -2.19
N VAL A 34 -12.40 -5.03 -1.03
CA VAL A 34 -11.30 -5.45 -0.17
C VAL A 34 -10.85 -6.86 -0.55
N ARG A 35 -9.70 -6.97 -1.22
CA ARG A 35 -9.18 -8.27 -1.66
C ARG A 35 -8.45 -8.96 -0.53
N ASP A 36 -8.31 -10.28 -0.65
CA ASP A 36 -7.50 -11.07 0.28
C ASP A 36 -6.02 -10.61 0.30
N LEU A 37 -5.50 -10.07 -0.80
CA LEU A 37 -4.18 -9.43 -0.82
C LEU A 37 -4.10 -8.21 0.11
N ASP A 38 -5.18 -7.42 0.22
CA ASP A 38 -5.25 -6.23 1.08
C ASP A 38 -5.31 -6.64 2.54
N LEU A 39 -6.16 -7.60 2.88
CA LEU A 39 -6.25 -8.10 4.25
C LEU A 39 -4.94 -8.77 4.70
N ALA A 40 -4.24 -9.46 3.79
CA ALA A 40 -2.92 -10.02 4.08
C ALA A 40 -1.86 -8.92 4.33
N MET A 41 -1.87 -7.85 3.54
CA MET A 41 -0.99 -6.68 3.74
C MET A 41 -1.29 -5.96 5.06
N LEU A 42 -2.58 -5.82 5.38
CA LEU A 42 -3.06 -5.21 6.63
C LEU A 42 -2.59 -6.03 7.84
N MET A 43 -2.71 -7.36 7.78
CA MET A 43 -2.26 -8.27 8.84
C MET A 43 -0.76 -8.58 8.82
N ASN A 44 -0.01 -7.96 7.89
CA ASN A 44 1.40 -8.19 7.63
C ASN A 44 1.79 -9.68 7.52
N VAL A 45 0.98 -10.46 6.77
CA VAL A 45 1.23 -11.88 6.49
C VAL A 45 1.29 -12.15 5.00
N PRO A 46 2.01 -13.21 4.57
CA PRO A 46 1.91 -13.70 3.21
C PRO A 46 0.46 -14.09 2.85
N VAL A 47 0.01 -13.77 1.63
CA VAL A 47 -1.38 -14.03 1.17
C VAL A 47 -1.77 -15.51 1.28
N ASN A 48 -0.83 -16.42 1.01
CA ASN A 48 -1.06 -17.86 1.13
C ASN A 48 -1.31 -18.33 2.58
N ARG A 49 -0.90 -17.55 3.59
CA ARG A 49 -1.18 -17.83 5.00
C ARG A 49 -2.49 -17.20 5.48
N LEU A 50 -3.11 -16.30 4.71
CA LEU A 50 -4.33 -15.62 5.14
C LEU A 50 -5.50 -16.61 5.31
N SER A 51 -5.64 -17.60 4.44
CA SER A 51 -6.70 -18.62 4.55
C SER A 51 -6.58 -19.44 5.83
N GLN A 52 -5.35 -19.75 6.25
CA GLN A 52 -5.06 -20.40 7.53
C GLN A 52 -5.37 -19.45 8.69
N LEU A 53 -4.97 -18.18 8.58
CA LEU A 53 -5.22 -17.16 9.61
C LEU A 53 -6.73 -16.92 9.85
N LYS A 54 -7.55 -16.90 8.79
CA LYS A 54 -9.02 -16.79 8.89
C LYS A 54 -9.67 -17.98 9.62
N ARG A 55 -8.98 -19.11 9.75
CA ARG A 55 -9.44 -20.30 10.48
C ARG A 55 -8.70 -20.50 11.82
N SER A 56 -7.73 -19.63 12.11
CA SER A 56 -6.88 -19.74 13.28
C SER A 56 -7.62 -19.41 14.56
N ARG A 57 -7.21 -20.03 15.66
CA ARG A 57 -7.63 -19.63 17.02
C ARG A 57 -6.71 -18.52 17.52
N SER A 58 -7.13 -17.82 18.58
CA SER A 58 -6.22 -16.92 19.30
C SER A 58 -4.99 -17.68 19.80
N SER A 59 -3.81 -17.04 19.72
CA SER A 59 -2.53 -17.59 20.19
C SER A 59 -2.53 -18.07 21.64
N ILE A 60 -3.42 -17.55 22.50
CA ILE A 60 -3.57 -18.02 23.89
C ILE A 60 -3.95 -19.50 23.98
N TYR A 61 -4.67 -20.03 22.99
CA TYR A 61 -5.13 -21.41 22.95
C TYR A 61 -4.24 -22.35 22.13
N ALA A 62 -3.31 -21.79 21.35
CA ALA A 62 -2.44 -22.55 20.44
C ALA A 62 -1.08 -22.84 21.08
N LEU A 63 -0.48 -21.87 21.77
CA LEU A 63 0.85 -22.00 22.36
C LEU A 63 0.83 -22.66 23.75
N GLY A 64 -0.33 -22.77 24.39
CA GLY A 64 -0.49 -23.39 25.72
C GLY A 64 -0.53 -24.92 25.75
N LYS A 65 -0.40 -25.60 24.59
CA LYS A 65 -0.45 -27.08 24.50
C LYS A 65 0.90 -27.74 24.19
N GLN A 66 1.98 -26.98 24.03
CA GLN A 66 3.29 -27.50 23.56
C GLN A 66 4.32 -27.75 24.67
N LEU A 67 3.96 -27.64 25.95
CA LEU A 67 4.90 -27.98 27.03
C LEU A 67 4.95 -29.47 27.38
N ASP A 68 4.10 -30.32 26.78
CA ASP A 68 4.01 -31.75 27.12
C ASP A 68 4.48 -32.73 26.03
N ASP A 69 4.79 -32.29 24.80
CA ASP A 69 5.24 -33.21 23.74
C ASP A 69 6.44 -32.64 22.96
N GLU A 70 7.64 -33.08 23.34
CA GLU A 70 8.84 -33.02 22.51
C GLU A 70 8.69 -34.00 21.34
N GLN A 71 8.17 -33.54 20.20
CA GLN A 71 8.37 -34.21 18.93
C GLN A 71 8.77 -33.22 17.83
N ASP A 72 9.90 -33.55 17.21
CA ASP A 72 10.51 -32.91 16.06
C ASP A 72 9.49 -32.64 14.94
N GLY A 73 9.49 -31.38 14.46
CA GLY A 73 8.71 -30.93 13.31
C GLY A 73 7.64 -29.90 13.67
N VAL A 74 8.06 -28.69 14.05
CA VAL A 74 7.18 -27.56 14.40
C VAL A 74 6.45 -27.04 13.16
N ASP A 75 5.40 -27.74 12.74
CA ASP A 75 4.30 -27.11 12.00
C ASP A 75 3.55 -26.21 12.98
N ASP A 76 4.02 -24.96 13.04
CA ASP A 76 3.49 -23.85 13.84
C ASP A 76 1.95 -23.80 13.71
N VAL A 77 1.21 -24.26 14.72
CA VAL A 77 -0.26 -24.31 14.69
C VAL A 77 -0.75 -22.91 14.35
N PRO A 78 -1.47 -22.71 13.22
CA PRO A 78 -1.84 -21.38 12.78
C PRO A 78 -2.63 -20.67 13.87
N SER A 79 -2.08 -19.58 14.40
CA SER A 79 -2.67 -18.83 15.49
C SER A 79 -2.56 -17.32 15.27
N LEU A 80 -3.55 -16.59 15.78
CA LEU A 80 -3.63 -15.15 15.67
C LEU A 80 -2.77 -14.51 16.77
N ARG A 81 -1.71 -13.80 16.35
CA ARG A 81 -0.72 -13.19 17.26
C ARG A 81 -1.31 -11.97 17.97
N PRO A 82 -0.83 -11.58 19.16
CA PRO A 82 -1.38 -10.43 19.88
C PRO A 82 -1.35 -9.12 19.08
N SER A 83 -0.29 -8.87 18.30
CA SER A 83 -0.21 -7.68 17.43
C SER A 83 -1.33 -7.64 16.38
N GLN A 84 -1.70 -8.79 15.81
CA GLN A 84 -2.82 -8.92 14.88
C GLN A 84 -4.16 -8.78 15.59
N ALA A 85 -4.25 -9.27 16.83
CA ALA A 85 -5.47 -9.16 17.65
C ALA A 85 -5.79 -7.70 17.99
N ILE A 86 -4.78 -6.96 18.46
CA ILE A 86 -4.89 -5.53 18.76
C ILE A 86 -5.28 -4.75 17.50
N LEU A 87 -4.61 -5.01 16.37
CA LEU A 87 -4.97 -4.40 15.09
C LEU A 87 -6.40 -4.71 14.68
N THR A 88 -6.84 -5.96 14.84
CA THR A 88 -8.21 -6.35 14.50
C THR A 88 -9.23 -5.63 15.38
N ARG A 89 -8.99 -5.52 16.70
CA ARG A 89 -9.86 -4.75 17.61
C ARG A 89 -9.94 -3.28 17.21
N LEU A 90 -8.78 -2.67 16.97
CA LEU A 90 -8.70 -1.27 16.58
C LEU A 90 -9.51 -1.01 15.31
N LEU A 91 -9.40 -1.87 14.30
CA LEU A 91 -10.09 -1.70 13.02
C LEU A 91 -11.54 -2.16 13.02
N LEU A 92 -11.96 -3.01 13.96
CA LEU A 92 -13.38 -3.28 14.19
C LEU A 92 -14.08 -2.06 14.80
N ARG A 93 -13.40 -1.33 15.69
CA ARG A 93 -13.89 -0.09 16.29
C ARG A 93 -13.81 1.11 15.34
N HIS A 94 -12.68 1.23 14.66
CA HIS A 94 -12.33 2.33 13.75
C HIS A 94 -11.93 1.79 12.38
N PRO A 95 -12.88 1.27 11.59
CA PRO A 95 -12.58 0.76 10.26
C PRO A 95 -12.00 1.83 9.33
N GLU A 96 -12.24 3.11 9.60
CA GLU A 96 -11.65 4.29 8.94
C GLU A 96 -10.14 4.44 9.14
N PHE A 97 -9.55 3.79 10.15
CA PHE A 97 -8.11 3.79 10.37
C PHE A 97 -7.36 2.78 9.48
N ALA A 98 -8.07 1.91 8.75
CA ALA A 98 -7.43 0.96 7.86
C ALA A 98 -6.72 1.70 6.70
N PRO A 99 -5.39 1.56 6.54
CA PRO A 99 -4.63 2.23 5.49
C PRO A 99 -4.76 1.50 4.15
N LEU A 100 -6.00 1.29 3.71
CA LEU A 100 -6.33 0.64 2.44
C LEU A 100 -6.62 1.70 1.39
N PRO A 101 -5.86 1.75 0.28
CA PRO A 101 -6.08 2.77 -0.73
C PRO A 101 -7.34 2.47 -1.54
N LEU A 102 -8.09 3.55 -1.81
CA LEU A 102 -9.13 3.54 -2.82
C LEU A 102 -8.51 3.33 -4.20
N ARG A 103 -9.11 2.43 -4.99
CA ARG A 103 -8.65 2.13 -6.34
C ARG A 103 -9.48 2.88 -7.35
N PRO A 104 -8.85 3.61 -8.29
CA PRO A 104 -9.56 4.16 -9.42
C PRO A 104 -10.01 3.03 -10.36
N THR A 105 -11.11 3.23 -11.07
CA THR A 105 -11.48 2.38 -12.20
C THR A 105 -10.54 2.64 -13.39
N ASN A 106 -10.52 1.75 -14.38
CA ASN A 106 -9.75 2.01 -15.60
C ASN A 106 -10.23 3.28 -16.33
N SER A 107 -11.53 3.56 -16.28
CA SER A 107 -12.17 4.72 -16.88
C SER A 107 -11.71 6.01 -16.16
N ASP A 108 -11.68 6.01 -14.83
CA ASP A 108 -11.16 7.13 -14.03
C ASP A 108 -9.69 7.45 -14.40
N VAL A 109 -8.84 6.42 -14.49
CA VAL A 109 -7.43 6.59 -14.85
C VAL A 109 -7.29 7.08 -16.29
N PHE A 110 -8.15 6.61 -17.19
CA PHE A 110 -8.14 7.06 -18.58
C PHE A 110 -8.55 8.52 -18.70
N GLU A 111 -9.60 8.97 -18.02
CA GLU A 111 -10.01 10.37 -18.04
C GLU A 111 -8.89 11.30 -17.54
N LEU A 112 -8.20 10.88 -16.47
CA LEU A 112 -7.04 11.60 -15.95
C LEU A 112 -5.88 11.65 -16.96
N LEU A 113 -5.58 10.54 -17.63
CA LEU A 113 -4.41 10.43 -18.52
C LEU A 113 -4.67 10.90 -19.94
N ALA A 114 -5.91 10.87 -20.42
CA ALA A 114 -6.25 11.12 -21.82
C ALA A 114 -5.62 12.39 -22.41
N PRO A 115 -5.51 13.52 -21.69
CA PRO A 115 -4.83 14.71 -22.20
C PRO A 115 -3.34 14.49 -22.54
N PHE A 116 -2.67 13.59 -21.81
CA PHE A 116 -1.23 13.35 -21.84
C PHE A 116 -0.81 12.13 -22.69
N ILE A 117 -1.77 11.27 -23.07
CA ILE A 117 -1.47 10.11 -23.92
C ILE A 117 -0.99 10.60 -25.30
N PRO A 118 0.21 10.18 -25.77
CA PRO A 118 0.68 10.51 -27.10
C PRO A 118 -0.34 10.04 -28.15
N SER A 119 -0.85 10.97 -28.96
CA SER A 119 -1.74 10.63 -30.06
C SER A 119 -0.99 10.75 -31.39
N GLU A 120 -0.98 9.68 -32.17
CA GLU A 120 -0.64 9.79 -33.58
C GLU A 120 -1.74 10.64 -34.24
N LYS A 121 -1.36 11.76 -34.87
CA LYS A 121 -2.25 12.48 -35.78
C LYS A 121 -2.47 11.60 -37.02
N GLN A 122 -3.28 10.56 -36.90
CA GLN A 122 -3.72 9.80 -38.06
C GLN A 122 -4.62 10.73 -38.87
N THR A 123 -4.18 11.06 -40.08
CA THR A 123 -4.93 11.82 -41.09
C THR A 123 -6.33 11.22 -41.21
N GLY A 124 -7.34 11.91 -40.68
CA GLY A 124 -8.76 11.51 -40.73
C GLY A 124 -9.30 10.71 -39.53
N GLY A 125 -8.50 10.45 -38.48
CA GLY A 125 -8.93 9.73 -37.28
C GLY A 125 -9.35 10.63 -36.10
N SER A 126 -10.27 10.16 -35.26
CA SER A 126 -10.61 10.84 -33.98
C SER A 126 -9.44 10.73 -32.99
N VAL A 127 -8.95 11.87 -32.49
CA VAL A 127 -7.90 11.97 -31.45
C VAL A 127 -8.26 11.14 -30.22
N LEU A 128 -9.53 11.16 -29.81
CA LEU A 128 -10.02 10.38 -28.67
C LEU A 128 -9.88 8.86 -28.91
N LYS A 129 -10.13 8.39 -30.15
CA LYS A 129 -9.95 6.99 -30.51
C LYS A 129 -8.47 6.58 -30.44
N SER A 130 -7.56 7.45 -30.90
CA SER A 130 -6.12 7.22 -30.78
C SER A 130 -5.68 7.14 -29.31
N ARG A 131 -6.17 8.05 -28.46
CA ARG A 131 -5.85 8.06 -27.02
C ARG A 131 -6.38 6.81 -26.31
N LYS A 132 -7.59 6.37 -26.64
CA LYS A 132 -8.13 5.09 -26.13
C LYS A 132 -7.23 3.92 -26.49
N LEU A 133 -6.72 3.85 -27.73
CA LEU A 133 -5.78 2.79 -28.13
C LEU A 133 -4.46 2.85 -27.35
N GLY A 134 -3.93 4.05 -27.11
CA GLY A 134 -2.68 4.29 -26.37
C GLY A 134 -2.73 4.04 -24.86
N PHE A 135 -3.89 3.72 -24.28
CA PHE A 135 -4.03 3.55 -22.82
C PHE A 135 -3.31 2.31 -22.26
N ALA A 136 -3.65 1.11 -22.71
CA ALA A 136 -3.07 -0.13 -22.20
C ALA A 136 -1.53 -0.26 -22.39
N PRO A 137 -0.93 0.23 -23.50
CA PRO A 137 0.52 0.29 -23.66
C PRO A 137 1.28 0.93 -22.51
N LEU A 138 0.71 1.96 -21.87
CA LEU A 138 1.31 2.64 -20.71
C LEU A 138 1.50 1.72 -19.50
N PHE A 139 0.87 0.54 -19.49
CA PHE A 139 0.89 -0.40 -18.37
C PHE A 139 1.47 -1.76 -18.75
N GLY A 140 2.31 -1.82 -19.78
CA GLY A 140 2.94 -3.07 -20.20
C GLY A 140 1.98 -4.04 -20.91
N ARG A 141 0.88 -3.52 -21.50
CA ARG A 141 -0.16 -4.31 -22.21
C ARG A 141 -0.27 -3.92 -23.68
N SER A 142 -0.86 -4.79 -24.49
CA SER A 142 -1.08 -4.51 -25.93
C SER A 142 -2.16 -3.45 -26.12
N TYR A 143 -2.04 -2.63 -27.16
CA TYR A 143 -3.06 -1.62 -27.53
C TYR A 143 -4.47 -2.21 -27.72
N ILE A 144 -4.56 -3.49 -28.14
CA ILE A 144 -5.83 -4.21 -28.31
C ILE A 144 -6.54 -4.40 -26.96
N SER A 145 -5.77 -4.53 -25.88
CA SER A 145 -6.31 -4.65 -24.52
C SER A 145 -6.95 -3.36 -24.02
N SER A 146 -6.66 -2.20 -24.62
CA SER A 146 -7.23 -0.93 -24.17
C SER A 146 -8.75 -0.91 -24.26
N TYR A 147 -9.34 -1.51 -25.31
CA TYR A 147 -10.80 -1.61 -25.40
C TYR A 147 -11.39 -2.46 -24.28
N LYS A 148 -10.78 -3.61 -23.97
CA LYS A 148 -11.23 -4.48 -22.86
C LYS A 148 -11.06 -3.80 -21.50
N MET A 149 -10.04 -2.96 -21.35
CA MET A 149 -9.80 -2.20 -20.14
C MET A 149 -10.81 -1.05 -19.96
N LEU A 150 -11.33 -0.48 -21.06
CA LEU A 150 -12.19 0.73 -21.05
C LEU A 150 -13.67 0.45 -21.39
N THR A 151 -14.10 -0.81 -21.47
CA THR A 151 -15.52 -1.15 -21.66
C THR A 151 -16.24 -1.19 -20.30
N ASP A 152 -17.14 -0.21 -20.08
CA ASP A 152 -17.94 -0.02 -18.85
C ASP A 152 -19.17 -0.95 -18.71
N MET A 153 -19.25 -2.05 -19.46
CA MET A 153 -20.44 -2.91 -19.42
C MET A 153 -20.35 -3.96 -18.31
N SER A 154 -21.10 -3.70 -17.24
CA SER A 154 -21.83 -4.64 -16.37
C SER A 154 -21.05 -5.75 -15.65
N GLU A 155 -21.09 -5.71 -14.32
CA GLU A 155 -21.04 -6.87 -13.41
C GLU A 155 -20.03 -7.97 -13.80
N GLY A 156 -18.75 -7.71 -13.53
CA GLY A 156 -17.68 -8.68 -13.72
C GLY A 156 -16.61 -8.26 -14.73
N SER A 157 -16.32 -6.95 -14.81
CA SER A 157 -15.16 -6.47 -15.59
C SER A 157 -13.95 -7.33 -15.19
N GLN A 158 -13.27 -7.89 -16.19
CA GLN A 158 -12.00 -8.58 -15.96
C GLN A 158 -11.01 -7.54 -15.47
N ASN A 159 -11.02 -7.36 -14.15
CA ASN A 159 -10.19 -6.41 -13.43
C ASN A 159 -8.77 -6.53 -13.95
N SER A 160 -8.20 -5.39 -14.36
CA SER A 160 -6.79 -5.26 -14.71
C SER A 160 -5.95 -6.11 -13.75
N SER A 161 -4.97 -6.84 -14.28
CA SER A 161 -4.08 -7.65 -13.43
C SER A 161 -3.49 -6.78 -12.33
N LEU A 162 -3.29 -7.32 -11.13
CA LEU A 162 -2.79 -6.56 -9.97
C LEU A 162 -1.54 -5.69 -10.27
N PRO A 163 -0.51 -6.13 -11.03
CA PRO A 163 0.63 -5.25 -11.36
C PRO A 163 0.23 -4.02 -12.20
N VAL A 164 -0.74 -4.16 -13.10
CA VAL A 164 -1.30 -3.03 -13.87
C VAL A 164 -2.03 -2.06 -12.93
N VAL A 165 -2.83 -2.58 -12.00
CA VAL A 165 -3.50 -1.75 -10.98
C VAL A 165 -2.48 -0.98 -10.15
N ARG A 166 -1.30 -1.54 -9.87
CA ARG A 166 -0.24 -0.84 -9.13
C ARG A 166 0.43 0.27 -9.93
N LEU A 167 0.66 0.07 -11.22
CA LEU A 167 1.09 1.16 -12.10
C LEU A 167 0.04 2.27 -12.21
N GLN A 168 -1.25 1.91 -12.28
CA GLN A 168 -2.34 2.89 -12.27
C GLN A 168 -2.35 3.69 -10.94
N MET A 169 -2.20 3.00 -9.81
CA MET A 169 -2.10 3.64 -8.50
C MET A 169 -0.87 4.54 -8.38
N LEU A 170 0.28 4.17 -8.98
CA LEU A 170 1.46 5.03 -9.05
C LEU A 170 1.14 6.35 -9.73
N ILE A 171 0.60 6.28 -10.95
CA ILE A 171 0.28 7.47 -11.76
C ILE A 171 -0.72 8.37 -11.03
N VAL A 172 -1.81 7.77 -10.52
CA VAL A 172 -2.84 8.50 -9.76
C VAL A 172 -2.26 9.09 -8.47
N GLY A 173 -1.38 8.35 -7.79
CA GLY A 173 -0.63 8.82 -6.63
C GLY A 173 0.22 10.05 -6.93
N LYS A 174 0.99 10.03 -8.03
CA LYS A 174 1.79 11.19 -8.46
C LYS A 174 0.95 12.38 -8.86
N TYR A 175 -0.14 12.16 -9.60
CA TYR A 175 -1.07 13.25 -9.90
C TYR A 175 -1.64 13.86 -8.62
N ALA A 176 -2.06 13.04 -7.66
CA ALA A 176 -2.58 13.49 -6.37
C ALA A 176 -1.54 14.25 -5.55
N GLU A 177 -0.28 13.82 -5.54
CA GLU A 177 0.82 14.51 -4.87
C GLU A 177 1.07 15.90 -5.47
N ILE A 178 1.10 16.00 -6.81
CA ILE A 178 1.26 17.27 -7.52
C ILE A 178 0.06 18.19 -7.26
N PHE A 179 -1.16 17.67 -7.36
CA PHE A 179 -2.40 18.39 -7.04
C PHE A 179 -2.37 18.95 -5.62
N LYS A 180 -2.07 18.10 -4.62
CA LYS A 180 -2.00 18.48 -3.21
C LYS A 180 -0.95 19.55 -2.94
N THR A 181 0.21 19.42 -3.58
CA THR A 181 1.31 20.39 -3.44
C THR A 181 0.91 21.73 -4.03
N LEU A 182 0.37 21.74 -5.24
CA LEU A 182 -0.08 22.96 -5.92
C LEU A 182 -1.24 23.63 -5.16
N LEU A 183 -2.15 22.85 -4.61
CA LEU A 183 -3.28 23.35 -3.84
C LEU A 183 -2.79 24.10 -2.58
N LYS A 184 -1.79 23.54 -1.88
CA LYS A 184 -1.13 24.20 -0.74
C LYS A 184 -0.35 25.45 -1.13
N GLU A 185 0.19 25.52 -2.35
CA GLU A 185 0.86 26.72 -2.86
C GLU A 185 -0.17 27.82 -3.14
N PHE A 186 -1.27 27.49 -3.82
CA PHE A 186 -2.34 28.45 -4.14
C PHE A 186 -3.09 28.93 -2.89
N SER A 187 -3.30 28.07 -1.90
CA SER A 187 -4.00 28.45 -0.65
C SER A 187 -3.19 29.39 0.25
N LYS A 188 -1.87 29.48 0.04
CA LYS A 188 -0.97 30.35 0.80
C LYS A 188 -0.73 31.71 0.13
N ASP A 189 -1.20 31.87 -1.10
CA ASP A 189 -1.01 33.10 -1.88
C ASP A 189 -2.00 34.18 -1.40
N PRO A 190 -1.53 35.27 -0.75
CA PRO A 190 -2.41 36.30 -0.20
C PRO A 190 -3.19 37.07 -1.26
N SER A 191 -2.77 36.99 -2.54
CA SER A 191 -3.47 37.62 -3.66
C SER A 191 -4.68 36.82 -4.16
N LYS A 192 -4.80 35.56 -3.72
CA LYS A 192 -5.92 34.67 -4.03
C LYS A 192 -6.77 34.58 -2.77
N THR A 193 -8.08 34.78 -2.89
CA THR A 193 -9.03 34.86 -1.77
C THR A 193 -9.22 33.50 -1.10
N ALA A 194 -8.18 32.95 -0.48
CA ALA A 194 -8.25 31.68 0.19
C ALA A 194 -8.98 31.85 1.53
N GLN A 195 -10.13 31.19 1.69
CA GLN A 195 -10.48 30.70 3.02
C GLN A 195 -9.33 29.81 3.48
N SER A 196 -9.05 29.83 4.79
CA SER A 196 -8.15 28.87 5.43
C SER A 196 -8.49 27.48 4.90
N LEU A 197 -7.70 26.98 3.93
CA LEU A 197 -7.79 25.61 3.50
C LEU A 197 -7.40 24.85 4.76
N ASP A 198 -8.41 24.36 5.47
CA ASP A 198 -8.22 23.78 6.78
C ASP A 198 -7.08 22.77 6.70
N GLN A 199 -6.30 22.68 7.77
CA GLN A 199 -4.97 22.08 7.89
C GLN A 199 -4.85 20.58 7.46
N ASP A 200 -5.89 20.03 6.84
CA ASP A 200 -6.24 18.63 6.81
C ASP A 200 -6.49 18.09 5.40
N LEU A 201 -5.70 18.49 4.40
CA LEU A 201 -5.47 17.66 3.21
C LEU A 201 -4.75 16.37 3.63
N LYS A 202 -5.47 15.46 4.28
CA LYS A 202 -4.98 14.20 4.84
C LYS A 202 -5.09 13.06 3.86
N GLU A 203 -6.04 13.16 2.92
CA GLU A 203 -6.23 12.22 1.84
C GLU A 203 -5.04 12.22 0.85
N THR A 204 -4.86 11.08 0.19
CA THR A 204 -3.82 10.83 -0.81
C THR A 204 -4.36 9.95 -1.93
N GLY A 205 -3.69 9.96 -3.09
CA GLY A 205 -4.06 9.11 -4.22
C GLY A 205 -5.48 9.37 -4.71
N TRP A 206 -6.21 8.30 -5.04
CA TRP A 206 -7.55 8.42 -5.61
C TRP A 206 -8.58 9.02 -4.64
N ALA A 207 -8.44 8.76 -3.33
CA ALA A 207 -9.34 9.33 -2.32
C ALA A 207 -9.37 10.86 -2.43
N LEU A 208 -8.19 11.47 -2.52
CA LEU A 208 -8.02 12.92 -2.68
C LEU A 208 -8.62 13.43 -3.99
N LEU A 209 -8.32 12.74 -5.11
CA LEU A 209 -8.73 13.21 -6.44
C LEU A 209 -10.22 13.05 -6.70
N ARG A 210 -10.88 12.06 -6.09
CA ARG A 210 -12.33 11.89 -6.17
C ARG A 210 -13.07 13.10 -5.58
N ASN A 211 -12.48 13.72 -4.55
CA ASN A 211 -13.03 14.89 -3.87
C ASN A 211 -12.38 16.20 -4.35
N ARG A 212 -11.67 16.21 -5.49
CA ARG A 212 -10.87 17.35 -5.96
C ARG A 212 -11.70 18.63 -6.08
N ASP A 213 -12.94 18.51 -6.56
CA ASP A 213 -13.81 19.66 -6.85
C ASP A 213 -14.11 20.39 -5.54
N SER A 214 -14.48 19.66 -4.48
CA SER A 214 -14.69 20.20 -3.12
C SER A 214 -13.46 20.92 -2.54
N PHE A 215 -12.25 20.54 -2.95
CA PHE A 215 -11.03 21.22 -2.52
C PHE A 215 -10.69 22.47 -3.36
N THR A 216 -11.34 22.64 -4.50
CA THR A 216 -11.14 23.78 -5.42
C THR A 216 -12.33 24.72 -5.50
N ASP A 217 -13.47 24.41 -4.88
CA ASP A 217 -14.71 25.19 -4.91
C ASP A 217 -14.57 26.66 -4.45
N TRP A 218 -13.53 26.98 -3.70
CA TRP A 218 -13.23 28.35 -3.25
C TRP A 218 -12.52 29.21 -4.31
N MET A 219 -12.00 28.58 -5.37
CA MET A 219 -11.30 29.27 -6.46
C MET A 219 -12.33 29.88 -7.42
N ASP A 220 -12.17 31.16 -7.75
CA ASP A 220 -12.89 31.73 -8.90
C ASP A 220 -12.38 31.15 -10.23
N ASP A 221 -13.10 31.44 -11.33
CA ASP A 221 -12.80 30.88 -12.64
C ASP A 221 -11.37 31.16 -13.12
N ASP A 222 -10.85 32.38 -12.89
CA ASP A 222 -9.51 32.78 -13.32
C ASP A 222 -8.43 32.04 -12.53
N VAL A 223 -8.60 31.95 -11.20
CA VAL A 223 -7.70 31.21 -10.32
C VAL A 223 -7.74 29.72 -10.64
N PHE A 224 -8.93 29.15 -10.86
CA PHE A 224 -9.10 27.73 -11.20
C PHE A 224 -8.48 27.39 -12.56
N GLN A 225 -8.62 28.26 -13.57
CA GLN A 225 -7.96 28.09 -14.87
C GLN A 225 -6.43 28.14 -14.74
N SER A 226 -5.89 29.08 -13.95
CA SER A 226 -4.46 29.17 -13.66
C SER A 226 -3.96 27.91 -12.93
N PHE A 227 -4.70 27.46 -11.91
CA PHE A 227 -4.41 26.25 -11.16
C PHE A 227 -4.37 25.01 -12.05
N ASN A 228 -5.41 24.80 -12.87
CA ASN A 228 -5.48 23.64 -13.76
C ASN A 228 -4.38 23.68 -14.84
N THR A 229 -4.07 24.84 -15.39
CA THR A 229 -2.99 24.99 -16.36
C THR A 229 -1.66 24.56 -15.77
N GLU A 230 -1.35 25.03 -14.56
CA GLU A 230 -0.11 24.69 -13.87
C GLU A 230 -0.07 23.22 -13.41
N LEU A 231 -1.21 22.68 -12.95
CA LEU A 231 -1.36 21.26 -12.62
C LEU A 231 -1.05 20.37 -13.82
N HIS A 232 -1.67 20.66 -14.98
CA HIS A 232 -1.43 19.92 -16.22
C HIS A 232 0.02 20.03 -16.65
N ARG A 233 0.63 21.23 -16.57
CA ARG A 233 2.03 21.44 -16.94
C ARG A 233 2.98 20.63 -16.05
N ARG A 234 2.81 20.65 -14.73
CA ARG A 234 3.66 19.89 -13.79
C ARG A 234 3.49 18.39 -13.96
N PHE A 235 2.26 17.93 -14.13
CA PHE A 235 2.00 16.51 -14.36
C PHE A 235 2.56 16.03 -15.70
N ASP A 236 2.38 16.79 -16.79
CA ASP A 236 2.96 16.46 -18.09
C ASP A 236 4.48 16.40 -18.03
N GLN A 237 5.12 17.34 -17.31
CA GLN A 237 6.57 17.32 -17.12
C GLN A 237 7.04 16.02 -16.47
N TRP A 238 6.38 15.57 -15.40
CA TRP A 238 6.68 14.28 -14.76
C TRP A 238 6.34 13.11 -15.69
N PHE A 239 5.15 13.09 -16.28
CA PHE A 239 4.67 11.98 -17.09
C PHE A 239 5.56 11.76 -18.32
N SER A 240 5.83 12.82 -19.07
CA SER A 240 6.60 12.77 -20.32
C SER A 240 8.09 12.54 -20.09
N ARG A 241 8.70 13.15 -19.06
CA ARG A 241 10.14 12.98 -18.80
C ARG A 241 10.43 11.72 -18.00
N ASP A 242 9.68 11.48 -16.93
CA ASP A 242 10.02 10.50 -15.91
C ASP A 242 9.32 9.17 -16.20
N TYR A 243 7.99 9.17 -16.35
CA TYR A 243 7.23 7.92 -16.58
C TYR A 243 7.45 7.33 -17.98
N LEU A 244 7.29 8.11 -19.05
CA LEU A 244 7.56 7.63 -20.42
C LEU A 244 9.04 7.32 -20.64
N GLY A 245 9.95 8.00 -19.93
CA GLY A 245 11.37 7.66 -19.91
C GLY A 245 11.61 6.24 -19.36
N VAL A 246 10.96 5.88 -18.25
CA VAL A 246 11.00 4.51 -17.72
C VAL A 246 10.43 3.49 -18.70
N LEU A 247 9.32 3.81 -19.39
CA LEU A 247 8.76 2.93 -20.42
C LEU A 247 9.72 2.72 -21.59
N SER A 248 10.42 3.78 -21.99
CA SER A 248 11.43 3.71 -23.07
C SER A 248 12.60 2.82 -22.69
N ASP A 249 13.12 2.97 -21.46
CA ASP A 249 14.20 2.11 -20.96
C ASP A 249 13.76 0.65 -20.80
N GLU A 250 12.51 0.42 -20.38
CA GLU A 250 11.95 -0.93 -20.34
C GLU A 250 11.82 -1.54 -21.74
N ALA A 251 11.43 -0.75 -22.75
CA ALA A 251 11.34 -1.23 -24.12
C ALA A 251 12.72 -1.67 -24.64
N VAL A 252 13.76 -0.85 -24.41
CA VAL A 252 15.15 -1.20 -24.73
C VAL A 252 15.59 -2.47 -23.99
N SER A 253 15.23 -2.63 -22.71
CA SER A 253 15.54 -3.84 -21.95
C SER A 253 14.90 -5.13 -22.51
N ARG A 254 13.90 -4.98 -23.38
CA ARG A 254 13.19 -6.06 -24.05
C ARG A 254 13.57 -6.20 -25.51
N ASP A 255 14.56 -5.46 -25.98
CA ASP A 255 14.99 -5.43 -27.38
C ASP A 255 13.86 -4.94 -28.31
N ILE A 256 13.14 -3.90 -27.88
CA ILE A 256 11.99 -3.33 -28.60
C ILE A 256 12.21 -1.83 -28.74
N GLU A 257 11.90 -1.30 -29.93
CA GLU A 257 11.91 0.15 -30.17
C GLU A 257 10.90 0.85 -29.23
N PRO A 258 11.32 1.88 -28.46
CA PRO A 258 10.47 2.60 -27.53
C PRO A 258 9.14 3.07 -28.12
N GLU A 259 9.18 3.64 -29.32
CA GLU A 259 8.00 4.17 -30.01
C GLU A 259 6.99 3.07 -30.29
N ILE A 260 7.46 1.87 -30.69
CA ILE A 260 6.60 0.70 -30.95
C ILE A 260 6.01 0.17 -29.65
N ALA A 261 6.81 0.09 -28.58
CA ALA A 261 6.35 -0.39 -27.29
C ALA A 261 5.30 0.54 -26.67
N ILE A 262 5.52 1.85 -26.72
CA ILE A 262 4.63 2.86 -26.13
C ILE A 262 3.36 3.06 -26.96
N SER A 263 3.44 3.03 -28.30
CA SER A 263 2.24 3.21 -29.16
C SER A 263 1.41 1.94 -29.30
N LYS A 264 2.05 0.77 -29.49
CA LYS A 264 1.38 -0.50 -29.81
C LYS A 264 1.37 -1.49 -28.65
N GLY A 265 2.12 -1.25 -27.58
CA GLY A 265 2.09 -2.14 -26.42
C GLY A 265 2.65 -3.54 -26.70
N LYS A 266 3.59 -3.67 -27.65
CA LYS A 266 4.22 -4.93 -28.02
C LYS A 266 5.25 -5.39 -26.98
N TRP A 267 4.90 -5.46 -25.69
CA TRP A 267 5.79 -5.84 -24.59
C TRP A 267 6.08 -7.36 -24.51
N VAL A 268 6.27 -7.99 -25.68
CA VAL A 268 6.13 -9.45 -25.87
C VAL A 268 7.41 -10.24 -25.59
N ASN A 269 8.58 -9.61 -25.67
CA ASN A 269 9.83 -10.33 -25.43
C ASN A 269 9.99 -10.68 -23.95
N ARG A 270 9.99 -11.98 -23.66
CA ARG A 270 10.19 -12.58 -22.33
C ARG A 270 11.28 -13.65 -22.36
N GLU A 271 12.06 -13.66 -23.42
CA GLU A 271 13.11 -14.65 -23.62
C GLU A 271 14.22 -14.46 -22.57
N ALA A 272 14.98 -15.54 -22.36
CA ALA A 272 16.13 -15.52 -21.48
C ALA A 272 17.20 -14.57 -22.02
N VAL A 273 17.83 -13.81 -21.14
CA VAL A 273 18.92 -12.88 -21.51
C VAL A 273 20.24 -13.61 -21.37
N GLN A 274 21.02 -13.65 -22.44
CA GLN A 274 22.33 -14.33 -22.44
C GLN A 274 23.47 -13.40 -22.03
N ASP A 275 23.41 -12.11 -22.39
CA ASP A 275 24.47 -11.15 -22.11
C ASP A 275 23.89 -9.80 -21.64
N LEU A 276 24.16 -9.44 -20.38
CA LEU A 276 23.73 -8.19 -19.78
C LEU A 276 24.61 -7.00 -20.17
N SER A 277 25.82 -7.23 -20.69
CA SER A 277 26.75 -6.16 -21.08
C SER A 277 26.25 -5.34 -22.27
N LEU A 278 25.28 -5.87 -23.02
CA LEU A 278 24.61 -5.21 -24.14
C LEU A 278 23.69 -4.05 -23.70
N TYR A 279 23.38 -3.95 -22.40
CA TYR A 279 22.43 -2.98 -21.88
C TYR A 279 23.11 -1.93 -21.02
N SER A 280 22.60 -0.69 -21.11
CA SER A 280 22.99 0.36 -20.17
C SER A 280 22.47 0.05 -18.77
N ARG A 281 23.04 0.71 -17.75
CA ARG A 281 22.56 0.59 -16.36
C ARG A 281 21.05 0.83 -16.23
N ASN A 282 20.50 1.78 -16.99
CA ASN A 282 19.10 2.18 -16.91
C ASN A 282 18.16 1.28 -17.70
N SER A 283 18.67 0.59 -18.73
CA SER A 283 17.93 -0.30 -19.61
C SER A 283 18.29 -1.78 -19.42
N ALA A 284 19.05 -2.12 -18.37
CA ALA A 284 19.33 -3.50 -18.03
C ALA A 284 18.02 -4.29 -17.79
N PRO A 285 17.87 -5.49 -18.37
CA PRO A 285 16.72 -6.37 -18.13
C PRO A 285 16.56 -6.69 -16.65
N ILE A 286 15.31 -6.62 -16.17
CA ILE A 286 14.98 -7.08 -14.82
C ILE A 286 14.62 -8.57 -14.90
N LEU A 287 15.43 -9.37 -14.22
CA LEU A 287 15.42 -10.83 -14.29
C LEU A 287 15.05 -11.48 -12.94
N GLY A 288 14.91 -12.80 -12.92
CA GLY A 288 14.62 -13.59 -11.70
C GLY A 288 15.83 -13.89 -10.80
N ARG A 289 17.06 -13.61 -11.25
CA ARG A 289 18.33 -13.86 -10.53
C ARG A 289 18.46 -13.09 -9.20
N GLU A 290 19.36 -13.55 -8.33
CA GLU A 290 19.57 -13.02 -6.96
C GLU A 290 20.02 -11.56 -6.90
N ASP A 291 20.85 -11.15 -7.84
CA ASP A 291 21.40 -9.80 -7.96
C ASP A 291 20.52 -8.85 -8.81
N SER A 292 19.35 -9.32 -9.26
CA SER A 292 18.41 -8.50 -10.04
C SER A 292 17.59 -7.59 -9.12
N PRO A 293 17.21 -6.38 -9.59
CA PRO A 293 16.26 -5.51 -8.89
C PRO A 293 15.00 -6.22 -8.39
N PHE A 294 14.52 -7.25 -9.10
CA PHE A 294 13.37 -8.04 -8.68
C PHE A 294 13.58 -8.78 -7.34
N SER A 295 14.75 -9.40 -7.15
CA SER A 295 15.08 -10.16 -5.95
C SER A 295 15.46 -9.22 -4.79
N LEU A 296 16.15 -8.12 -5.11
CA LEU A 296 16.63 -7.15 -4.13
C LEU A 296 15.53 -6.19 -3.63
N PHE A 297 14.41 -6.07 -4.35
CA PHE A 297 13.36 -5.06 -4.08
C PHE A 297 12.93 -5.00 -2.61
N ARG A 298 12.68 -6.15 -1.98
CA ARG A 298 12.22 -6.18 -0.58
C ARG A 298 13.25 -5.54 0.37
N GLU A 299 14.53 -5.85 0.19
CA GLU A 299 15.61 -5.41 1.07
C GLU A 299 16.01 -3.97 0.79
N SER A 300 16.11 -3.60 -0.50
CA SER A 300 16.43 -2.23 -0.93
C SER A 300 15.44 -1.18 -0.42
N PHE A 301 14.17 -1.56 -0.21
CA PHE A 301 13.11 -0.68 0.26
C PHE A 301 12.69 -0.94 1.73
N GLY A 302 13.39 -1.83 2.46
CA GLY A 302 13.07 -2.11 3.86
C GLY A 302 11.64 -2.64 4.09
N LEU A 303 11.13 -3.44 3.15
CA LEU A 303 9.77 -3.93 3.14
C LEU A 303 9.66 -5.34 3.74
N THR A 304 8.50 -5.66 4.30
CA THR A 304 8.15 -7.05 4.59
C THR A 304 7.80 -7.79 3.30
N SER A 305 7.74 -9.12 3.35
CA SER A 305 7.29 -9.91 2.20
C SER A 305 5.84 -9.58 1.80
N ALA A 306 4.97 -9.28 2.77
CA ALA A 306 3.59 -8.89 2.50
C ALA A 306 3.54 -7.51 1.80
N GLU A 307 4.35 -6.55 2.26
CA GLU A 307 4.53 -5.23 1.66
C GLU A 307 5.05 -5.32 0.22
N SER A 308 6.08 -6.12 -0.03
CA SER A 308 6.67 -6.25 -1.36
C SER A 308 5.68 -6.88 -2.35
N TYR A 309 4.98 -7.95 -1.96
CA TYR A 309 3.99 -8.60 -2.83
C TYR A 309 2.80 -7.69 -3.10
N TRP A 310 2.34 -6.98 -2.07
CA TRP A 310 1.25 -6.03 -2.23
C TRP A 310 1.66 -4.88 -3.15
N THR A 311 2.85 -4.29 -2.97
CA THR A 311 3.35 -3.16 -3.78
C THR A 311 3.50 -3.54 -5.24
N LEU A 312 4.12 -4.69 -5.53
CA LEU A 312 4.31 -5.15 -6.90
C LEU A 312 3.04 -5.75 -7.53
N GLY A 313 2.01 -6.02 -6.74
CA GLY A 313 0.80 -6.70 -7.20
C GLY A 313 1.05 -8.14 -7.63
N ILE A 314 2.09 -8.79 -7.12
CA ILE A 314 2.45 -10.16 -7.49
C ILE A 314 2.01 -11.17 -6.44
N GLN A 315 1.60 -12.35 -6.89
CA GLN A 315 1.36 -13.48 -6.01
C GLN A 315 2.68 -14.17 -5.64
N ILE A 316 2.75 -14.75 -4.44
CA ILE A 316 3.95 -15.46 -3.96
C ILE A 316 4.40 -16.58 -4.91
N LYS A 317 3.46 -17.30 -5.52
CA LYS A 317 3.74 -18.35 -6.51
C LYS A 317 4.40 -17.77 -7.77
N ALA A 318 3.98 -16.58 -8.21
CA ALA A 318 4.58 -15.91 -9.36
C ALA A 318 6.00 -15.44 -9.02
N PHE A 319 6.22 -14.92 -7.81
CA PHE A 319 7.55 -14.53 -7.32
C PHE A 319 8.54 -15.71 -7.41
N TYR A 320 8.21 -16.85 -6.82
CA TYR A 320 9.08 -18.03 -6.86
C TYR A 320 9.24 -18.61 -8.28
N ARG A 321 8.22 -18.51 -9.13
CA ARG A 321 8.33 -18.92 -10.54
C ARG A 321 9.37 -18.10 -11.29
N PHE A 322 9.42 -16.78 -11.08
CA PHE A 322 10.45 -15.94 -11.70
C PHE A 322 11.83 -16.28 -11.13
N ARG A 323 11.96 -16.48 -9.81
CA ARG A 323 13.21 -16.91 -9.16
C ARG A 323 13.77 -18.22 -9.72
N GLN A 324 12.89 -19.19 -10.02
CA GLN A 324 13.28 -20.47 -10.64
C GLN A 324 13.76 -20.32 -12.09
N ARG A 325 13.49 -19.19 -12.74
CA ARG A 325 13.87 -18.89 -14.12
C ARG A 325 14.78 -17.67 -14.12
N ALA A 326 15.94 -17.82 -13.50
CA ALA A 326 16.84 -16.73 -13.13
C ALA A 326 17.16 -15.77 -14.29
N ASP A 327 17.31 -16.30 -15.51
CA ASP A 327 17.71 -15.51 -16.69
C ASP A 327 16.51 -15.00 -17.51
N GLN A 328 15.27 -15.34 -17.15
CA GLN A 328 14.09 -14.85 -17.84
C GLN A 328 13.68 -13.48 -17.35
N ARG A 329 13.25 -12.64 -18.30
CA ARG A 329 12.66 -11.33 -18.00
C ARG A 329 11.39 -11.47 -17.18
N VAL A 330 11.27 -10.65 -16.14
CA VAL A 330 10.04 -10.51 -15.36
C VAL A 330 8.93 -9.93 -16.26
N ASP A 331 7.67 -10.10 -15.86
CA ASP A 331 6.54 -9.55 -16.64
C ASP A 331 6.65 -8.01 -16.80
N PRO A 332 6.17 -7.45 -17.94
CA PRO A 332 6.32 -6.03 -18.24
C PRO A 332 5.80 -5.09 -17.17
N ALA A 333 4.59 -5.33 -16.65
CA ALA A 333 3.98 -4.42 -15.69
C ALA A 333 4.77 -4.37 -14.38
N THR A 334 5.20 -5.52 -13.86
CA THR A 334 6.07 -5.59 -12.67
C THR A 334 7.45 -4.97 -12.94
N SER A 335 8.04 -5.22 -14.11
CA SER A 335 9.34 -4.67 -14.49
C SER A 335 9.32 -3.14 -14.61
N ILE A 336 8.29 -2.57 -15.23
CA ILE A 336 8.08 -1.11 -15.31
C ILE A 336 8.02 -0.51 -13.90
N LEU A 337 7.23 -1.10 -13.01
CA LEU A 337 7.07 -0.59 -11.65
C LEU A 337 8.38 -0.67 -10.85
N LEU A 338 9.12 -1.77 -10.96
CA LEU A 338 10.42 -1.91 -10.32
C LEU A 338 11.41 -0.88 -10.86
N ARG A 339 11.52 -0.76 -12.18
CA ARG A 339 12.41 0.21 -12.82
C ARG A 339 12.08 1.63 -12.38
N TYR A 340 10.80 1.97 -12.28
CA TYR A 340 10.35 3.25 -11.77
C TYR A 340 10.79 3.46 -10.31
N LEU A 341 10.47 2.55 -9.41
CA LEU A 341 10.76 2.70 -7.98
C LEU A 341 12.27 2.75 -7.70
N PHE A 342 13.09 1.95 -8.39
CA PHE A 342 14.55 2.04 -8.24
C PHE A 342 15.14 3.37 -8.75
N ARG A 343 14.44 4.05 -9.67
CA ARG A 343 14.83 5.39 -10.16
C ARG A 343 14.33 6.49 -9.22
N PHE A 344 13.15 6.33 -8.66
CA PHE A 344 12.48 7.28 -7.77
C PHE A 344 12.12 6.61 -6.44
N PRO A 345 13.12 6.31 -5.58
CA PRO A 345 12.89 5.46 -4.41
C PRO A 345 11.91 6.03 -3.39
N ASN A 346 11.83 7.36 -3.28
CA ASN A 346 10.91 8.03 -2.35
C ASN A 346 9.43 7.81 -2.73
N ASP A 347 9.13 7.48 -3.98
CA ASP A 347 7.75 7.22 -4.42
C ASP A 347 7.20 5.89 -3.88
N ILE A 348 7.99 5.11 -3.15
CA ILE A 348 7.49 3.94 -2.39
C ILE A 348 6.42 4.34 -1.35
N ASP A 349 6.50 5.55 -0.81
CA ASP A 349 5.55 6.06 0.19
C ASP A 349 4.14 6.29 -0.39
N LEU A 350 3.99 6.30 -1.74
CA LEU A 350 2.68 6.28 -2.40
C LEU A 350 1.94 4.95 -2.23
N PHE A 351 2.67 3.89 -1.87
CA PHE A 351 2.17 2.54 -1.67
C PHE A 351 2.16 2.13 -0.21
N VAL A 352 3.31 2.26 0.45
CA VAL A 352 3.51 1.82 1.83
C VAL A 352 4.33 2.90 2.52
N LYS A 353 3.68 3.66 3.41
CA LYS A 353 4.38 4.65 4.22
C LYS A 353 5.39 3.97 5.14
N SER A 354 6.57 4.57 5.22
CA SER A 354 7.57 4.20 6.20
C SER A 354 7.00 4.29 7.63
N PRO A 355 7.11 3.24 8.45
CA PRO A 355 6.67 3.29 9.83
C PRO A 355 7.54 4.27 10.63
N PRO A 356 6.98 4.99 11.62
CA PRO A 356 7.75 5.89 12.46
C PRO A 356 8.78 5.13 13.31
N GLU A 357 9.80 5.85 13.77
CA GLU A 357 10.75 5.32 14.74
C GLU A 357 10.07 5.01 16.07
N GLY A 358 10.42 3.90 16.73
CA GLY A 358 9.83 3.54 18.01
C GLY A 358 10.11 4.56 19.12
N ARG A 359 11.24 5.26 19.04
CA ARG A 359 11.56 6.37 19.96
C ARG A 359 10.56 7.51 19.85
N TRP A 360 10.21 7.89 18.62
CA TRP A 360 9.20 8.92 18.38
C TRP A 360 7.84 8.51 18.96
N ILE A 361 7.42 7.24 18.78
CA ILE A 361 6.18 6.72 19.37
C ILE A 361 6.21 6.83 20.90
N LEU A 362 7.33 6.41 21.52
CA LEU A 362 7.48 6.47 22.98
C LEU A 362 7.36 7.91 23.49
N GLU A 363 8.02 8.87 22.83
CA GLU A 363 7.94 10.29 23.21
C GLU A 363 6.52 10.84 23.08
N VAL A 364 5.79 10.47 22.02
CA VAL A 364 4.39 10.85 21.85
C VAL A 364 3.53 10.30 22.98
N VAL A 365 3.66 8.99 23.27
CA VAL A 365 2.90 8.34 24.35
C VAL A 365 3.22 8.98 25.71
N GLN A 366 4.49 9.26 26.01
CA GLN A 366 4.91 9.84 27.29
C GLN A 366 4.46 11.29 27.48
N ARG A 367 4.13 12.02 26.41
CA ARG A 367 3.50 13.35 26.52
C ARG A 367 2.06 13.24 27.00
N GLU A 368 1.33 12.19 26.59
CA GLU A 368 -0.05 11.93 27.00
C GLU A 368 -0.12 11.21 28.36
N ASP A 369 0.79 10.28 28.61
CA ASP A 369 0.93 9.51 29.85
C ASP A 369 2.38 9.52 30.34
N PRO A 370 2.76 10.49 31.20
CA PRO A 370 4.12 10.60 31.74
C PRO A 370 4.57 9.39 32.59
N SER A 371 3.64 8.54 33.02
CA SER A 371 3.95 7.33 33.79
C SER A 371 4.34 6.14 32.91
N PHE A 372 4.09 6.24 31.60
CA PHE A 372 4.37 5.18 30.63
C PHE A 372 5.87 4.89 30.53
N LYS A 373 6.23 3.63 30.74
CA LYS A 373 7.62 3.16 30.78
C LYS A 373 8.03 2.60 29.42
N LEU A 374 9.30 2.77 29.07
CA LEU A 374 9.90 2.12 27.88
C LEU A 374 9.53 0.63 27.78
N SER A 375 9.57 -0.10 28.88
CA SER A 375 9.22 -1.53 28.93
C SER A 375 7.81 -1.86 28.41
N GLN A 376 6.88 -0.91 28.43
CA GLN A 376 5.48 -1.09 28.03
C GLN A 376 5.25 -0.83 26.53
N LEU A 377 6.24 -0.29 25.81
CA LEU A 377 6.10 0.05 24.39
C LEU A 377 5.79 -1.18 23.53
N ALA A 378 6.63 -2.22 23.52
CA ALA A 378 6.35 -3.41 22.71
C ALA A 378 5.07 -4.16 23.14
N PRO A 379 4.73 -4.27 24.45
CA PRO A 379 3.41 -4.72 24.90
C PRO A 379 2.24 -3.97 24.27
N LEU A 380 2.29 -2.64 24.16
CA LEU A 380 1.24 -1.84 23.50
C LEU A 380 1.00 -2.27 22.03
N PHE A 381 2.01 -2.84 21.37
CA PHE A 381 1.94 -3.32 19.98
C PHE A 381 1.86 -4.85 19.87
N GLY A 382 1.56 -5.56 20.97
CA GLY A 382 1.31 -7.01 20.94
C GLY A 382 2.56 -7.89 20.95
N ALA A 383 3.66 -7.42 21.55
CA ALA A 383 4.87 -8.19 21.76
C ALA A 383 5.32 -8.19 23.22
N SER A 384 6.36 -8.96 23.55
CA SER A 384 6.90 -9.03 24.92
C SER A 384 7.67 -7.77 25.31
N ARG A 385 7.72 -7.48 26.61
CA ARG A 385 8.50 -6.37 27.20
C ARG A 385 9.94 -6.22 26.69
N VAL A 386 10.65 -7.33 26.47
CA VAL A 386 12.07 -7.31 26.04
C VAL A 386 12.24 -6.65 24.67
N MET A 387 11.24 -6.81 23.80
CA MET A 387 11.27 -6.23 22.45
C MET A 387 11.18 -4.70 22.46
N SER A 388 10.80 -4.07 23.58
CA SER A 388 10.71 -2.62 23.67
C SER A 388 12.06 -1.93 23.50
N TYR A 389 13.14 -2.54 24.00
CA TYR A 389 14.49 -1.98 23.87
C TYR A 389 14.96 -1.95 22.42
N GLY A 390 14.73 -3.05 21.67
CA GLY A 390 15.01 -3.10 20.24
C GLY A 390 14.06 -2.23 19.40
N PHE A 391 12.84 -1.96 19.89
CA PHE A 391 11.90 -1.09 19.19
C PHE A 391 12.31 0.40 19.24
N VAL A 392 12.93 0.85 20.34
CA VAL A 392 13.44 2.24 20.45
C VAL A 392 14.88 2.42 19.99
N ASP A 393 15.53 1.32 19.61
CA ASP A 393 16.89 1.36 19.07
C ASP A 393 16.86 1.98 17.68
N GLY A 394 17.37 3.21 17.57
CA GLY A 394 17.42 3.96 16.30
C GLY A 394 18.35 3.34 15.25
N SER A 395 19.10 2.30 15.60
CA SER A 395 19.90 1.53 14.63
C SER A 395 19.10 0.47 13.87
N VAL A 396 17.87 0.16 14.30
CA VAL A 396 17.04 -0.91 13.72
C VAL A 396 15.72 -0.34 13.19
N GLN A 397 15.27 -0.85 12.04
CA GLN A 397 13.96 -0.52 11.50
C GLN A 397 12.82 -0.95 12.45
N CYS A 398 11.68 -0.27 12.37
CA CYS A 398 10.48 -0.62 13.11
C CYS A 398 10.17 -2.13 13.01
N PRO A 399 10.07 -2.87 14.14
CA PRO A 399 9.92 -4.32 14.15
C PRO A 399 8.72 -4.79 13.33
N PHE A 400 8.88 -5.87 12.57
CA PHE A 400 7.86 -6.37 11.64
C PHE A 400 6.47 -6.56 12.27
N PHE A 401 6.39 -6.97 13.55
CA PHE A 401 5.12 -7.16 14.23
C PHE A 401 4.36 -5.85 14.47
N ALA A 402 5.07 -4.73 14.65
CA ALA A 402 4.52 -3.44 15.05
C ALA A 402 4.23 -2.52 13.85
N ARG A 403 4.89 -2.72 12.70
CA ARG A 403 4.88 -1.79 11.55
C ARG A 403 3.50 -1.23 11.22
N ARG A 404 2.47 -2.07 11.09
CA ARG A 404 1.13 -1.61 10.69
C ARG A 404 0.45 -0.76 11.74
N LEU A 405 0.45 -1.22 12.98
CA LEU A 405 -0.06 -0.44 14.11
C LEU A 405 0.73 0.85 14.29
N ALA A 406 2.05 0.84 14.09
CA ALA A 406 2.91 2.02 14.17
C ALA A 406 2.60 3.05 13.08
N THR A 407 2.39 2.60 11.83
CA THR A 407 1.94 3.47 10.74
C THR A 407 0.58 4.08 11.06
N ILE A 408 -0.40 3.28 11.48
CA ILE A 408 -1.73 3.77 11.87
C ILE A 408 -1.61 4.77 13.03
N PHE A 409 -0.77 4.47 14.02
CA PHE A 409 -0.49 5.34 15.16
C PHE A 409 0.00 6.71 14.70
N ALA A 410 1.05 6.77 13.87
CA ALA A 410 1.56 8.03 13.35
C ALA A 410 0.49 8.78 12.54
N GLU A 411 -0.19 8.09 11.63
CA GLU A 411 -1.21 8.73 10.79
C GLU A 411 -2.36 9.32 11.61
N GLN A 412 -2.86 8.62 12.62
CA GLN A 412 -3.96 9.14 13.43
C GLN A 412 -3.50 10.20 14.43
N TYR A 413 -2.27 10.11 14.93
CA TYR A 413 -1.68 11.15 15.77
C TYR A 413 -1.49 12.47 15.01
N GLU A 414 -0.95 12.40 13.78
CA GLU A 414 -0.87 13.56 12.87
C GLU A 414 -2.25 14.13 12.54
N ARG A 415 -3.30 13.31 12.66
CA ARG A 415 -4.69 13.76 12.51
C ARG A 415 -5.28 14.43 13.74
N GLY A 416 -4.55 14.51 14.85
CA GLY A 416 -5.04 15.04 16.12
C GLY A 416 -6.01 14.10 16.84
N LEU A 417 -6.07 12.82 16.46
CA LEU A 417 -6.92 11.83 17.12
C LEU A 417 -6.20 11.22 18.33
N PRO A 418 -6.93 10.86 19.41
CA PRO A 418 -6.36 10.29 20.64
C PRO A 418 -5.98 8.81 20.48
N ILE A 419 -5.14 8.52 19.48
CA ILE A 419 -4.83 7.15 19.05
C ILE A 419 -4.14 6.31 20.12
N TYR A 420 -3.37 6.93 21.02
CA TYR A 420 -2.79 6.24 22.16
C TYR A 420 -3.89 5.62 23.05
N ASN A 421 -4.91 6.40 23.41
CA ASN A 421 -6.02 5.92 24.25
C ASN A 421 -6.84 4.83 23.57
N GLU A 422 -7.09 4.95 22.26
CA GLU A 422 -7.78 3.90 21.50
C GLU A 422 -6.98 2.60 21.45
N LEU A 423 -5.67 2.69 21.23
CA LEU A 423 -4.79 1.53 21.20
C LEU A 423 -4.68 0.88 22.59
N LEU A 424 -4.50 1.69 23.64
CA LEU A 424 -4.47 1.24 25.03
C LEU A 424 -5.75 0.48 25.39
N SER A 425 -6.91 1.04 25.06
CA SER A 425 -8.21 0.39 25.27
C SER A 425 -8.31 -0.95 24.54
N CYS A 426 -7.85 -1.03 23.29
CA CYS A 426 -7.84 -2.28 22.54
C CYS A 426 -6.92 -3.34 23.16
N VAL A 427 -5.76 -2.92 23.68
CA VAL A 427 -4.83 -3.80 24.40
C VAL A 427 -5.48 -4.35 25.67
N GLU A 428 -6.05 -3.49 26.50
CA GLU A 428 -6.67 -3.90 27.76
C GLU A 428 -7.89 -4.81 27.53
N GLU A 429 -8.72 -4.51 26.54
CA GLU A 429 -9.83 -5.39 26.14
C GLU A 429 -9.34 -6.77 25.70
N GLU A 430 -8.25 -6.85 24.93
CA GLU A 430 -7.68 -8.13 24.52
C GLU A 430 -7.05 -8.89 25.69
N VAL A 431 -6.39 -8.19 26.62
CA VAL A 431 -5.81 -8.78 27.85
C VAL A 431 -6.91 -9.39 28.71
N VAL A 432 -8.00 -8.66 28.95
CA VAL A 432 -9.17 -9.16 29.69
C VAL A 432 -9.83 -10.33 28.96
N ALA A 433 -10.01 -10.24 27.65
CA ALA A 433 -10.59 -11.33 26.86
C ALA A 433 -9.74 -12.61 26.93
N ARG A 434 -8.40 -12.46 27.01
CA ARG A 434 -7.44 -13.56 27.26
C ARG A 434 -7.41 -14.04 28.71
N ARG A 435 -8.22 -13.48 29.61
CA ARG A 435 -8.27 -13.78 31.04
C ARG A 435 -6.96 -13.49 31.77
N LEU A 436 -6.24 -12.46 31.32
CA LEU A 436 -5.04 -11.95 31.98
C LEU A 436 -5.41 -10.74 32.84
N ASP A 437 -4.68 -10.53 33.94
CA ASP A 437 -4.84 -9.34 34.79
C ASP A 437 -4.15 -8.12 34.14
N PRO A 438 -4.86 -7.01 33.87
CA PRO A 438 -4.26 -5.82 33.25
C PRO A 438 -3.11 -5.21 34.06
N ALA A 439 -3.23 -5.16 35.38
CA ALA A 439 -2.21 -4.56 36.24
C ALA A 439 -0.92 -5.39 36.26
N GLN A 440 -1.01 -6.71 36.17
CA GLN A 440 0.12 -7.61 36.01
C GLN A 440 0.67 -7.56 34.58
N PHE A 441 -0.20 -7.53 33.57
CA PHE A 441 0.18 -7.43 32.16
C PHE A 441 1.09 -6.22 31.91
N TRP A 442 0.72 -5.03 32.40
CA TRP A 442 1.54 -3.82 32.19
C TRP A 442 2.86 -3.81 32.98
N ARG A 443 3.02 -4.69 33.98
CA ARG A 443 4.29 -4.90 34.70
C ARG A 443 5.20 -5.89 33.96
N ASP A 444 4.63 -7.00 33.50
CA ASP A 444 5.38 -8.16 33.01
C ASP A 444 5.50 -8.19 31.48
N GLY A 445 4.52 -7.62 30.77
CA GLY A 445 4.42 -7.59 29.31
C GLY A 445 4.22 -8.96 28.67
N ARG A 446 3.49 -9.87 29.35
CA ARG A 446 3.25 -11.25 28.90
C ARG A 446 1.86 -11.41 28.30
N TRP A 447 1.78 -11.90 27.08
CA TRP A 447 0.53 -12.11 26.33
C TRP A 447 -0.08 -13.50 26.50
N HIS A 448 0.49 -14.29 27.41
CA HIS A 448 0.20 -15.69 27.67
C HIS A 448 0.34 -15.96 29.18
N HIS A 449 -0.33 -17.02 29.66
CA HIS A 449 -0.33 -17.43 31.07
C HIS A 449 1.04 -17.89 31.55
#